data_AF-A0A350IZK4-F1
#
_entry.id   AF-A0A350IZK4-F1
#
_cell.length_a   1.000
_cell.length_b   1.000
_cell.length_c   1.000
_cell.angle_alpha   90.00
_cell.angle_beta   90.00
_cell.angle_gamma   90.00
#
_symmetry.space_group_name_H-M   'P 1'
#
loop_
_entity.id
_entity.type
_entity.pdbx_description
1 polymer ?
#
loop_
_entity_poly.entity_id
_entity_poly.type
_entity_poly.pdbx_seq_one_letter_code
_entity_poly.pdbx_strand_id
1 'polypeptide(L)'
;MSEMEEKVTEEQVHYPYAVVIRFRGEGKPYSFGAYDDDYHKGDWVVVETQQGQEMGEVQSDAMKTELVCVHMPNKPVLRKATRRDMDDYHSNMVAEKRAFAICNDNIRELGLDMRLLSASYTLDRSKVLFVYVADQRVDFRELLKR
;
A
#
# COMPACT_ATOMS: atom_id res chain seq x y z
N MET A 1 6.93 -32.30 -25.05
CA MET A 1 7.64 -31.92 -23.82
C MET A 1 8.07 -30.47 -23.97
N SER A 2 7.20 -29.54 -23.56
CA SER A 2 7.53 -28.16 -23.14
C SER A 2 6.21 -27.47 -22.80
N GLU A 3 5.85 -27.68 -21.53
CA GLU A 3 5.09 -26.79 -20.63
C GLU A 3 4.38 -25.60 -21.30
N MET A 4 3.07 -25.74 -21.47
CA MET A 4 2.16 -24.63 -21.73
C MET A 4 1.85 -24.00 -20.37
N GLU A 5 2.24 -22.73 -20.22
CA GLU A 5 2.03 -21.90 -19.04
C GLU A 5 0.56 -21.97 -18.57
N GLU A 6 0.41 -22.38 -17.32
CA GLU A 6 -0.83 -22.34 -16.56
C GLU A 6 -1.24 -20.86 -16.41
N LYS A 7 -2.09 -20.36 -17.32
CA LYS A 7 -2.80 -19.10 -17.10
C LYS A 7 -3.73 -19.31 -15.91
N VAL A 8 -3.32 -18.81 -14.76
CA VAL A 8 -4.22 -18.61 -13.61
C VAL A 8 -5.33 -17.69 -14.08
N THR A 9 -6.50 -18.25 -14.34
CA THR A 9 -7.73 -17.51 -14.58
C THR A 9 -8.09 -16.80 -13.27
N GLU A 10 -7.63 -15.57 -13.09
CA GLU A 10 -8.16 -14.71 -12.03
C GLU A 10 -9.65 -14.53 -12.32
N GLU A 11 -10.52 -15.09 -11.48
CA GLU A 11 -11.94 -14.78 -11.49
C GLU A 11 -12.09 -13.26 -11.40
N GLN A 12 -12.64 -12.62 -12.44
CA GLN A 12 -12.96 -11.20 -12.41
C GLN A 12 -14.10 -10.99 -11.43
N VAL A 13 -13.75 -10.68 -10.18
CA VAL A 13 -14.71 -10.30 -9.15
C VAL A 13 -15.32 -8.96 -9.55
N HIS A 14 -16.63 -8.95 -9.77
CA HIS A 14 -17.38 -7.75 -10.11
C HIS A 14 -17.92 -7.09 -8.84
N TYR A 15 -17.54 -5.84 -8.59
CA TYR A 15 -18.08 -5.05 -7.49
C TYR A 15 -19.13 -4.06 -8.00
N PRO A 16 -20.31 -3.95 -7.35
CA PRO A 16 -21.36 -3.01 -7.75
C PRO A 16 -20.95 -1.55 -7.54
N TYR A 17 -20.05 -1.27 -6.60
CA TYR A 17 -19.56 0.08 -6.30
C TYR A 17 -18.05 0.18 -6.43
N ALA A 18 -17.58 1.37 -6.80
CA ALA A 18 -16.20 1.78 -6.85
C ALA A 18 -15.97 2.92 -5.84
N VAL A 19 -14.89 2.80 -5.07
CA VAL A 19 -14.47 3.76 -4.04
C VAL A 19 -13.08 4.27 -4.40
N VAL A 20 -12.95 5.59 -4.52
CA VAL A 20 -11.68 6.25 -4.86
C VAL A 20 -10.93 6.59 -3.58
N ILE A 21 -9.76 5.98 -3.39
CA ILE A 21 -8.98 6.06 -2.15
C ILE A 21 -7.63 6.72 -2.46
N ARG A 22 -7.21 7.65 -1.60
CA ARG A 22 -5.87 8.22 -1.65
C ARG A 22 -5.05 7.74 -0.45
N PHE A 23 -3.86 7.24 -0.72
CA PHE A 23 -2.87 6.88 0.28
C PHE A 23 -1.96 8.06 0.63
N ARG A 24 -1.33 8.01 1.80
CA ARG A 24 -0.40 9.05 2.24
C ARG A 24 0.89 8.97 1.45
N GLY A 25 1.31 10.12 0.91
CA GLY A 25 2.57 10.24 0.16
C GLY A 25 2.45 9.84 -1.32
N GLU A 26 1.31 9.27 -1.74
CA GLU A 26 1.04 8.97 -3.14
C GLU A 26 0.23 10.09 -3.79
N GLY A 27 0.70 10.54 -4.96
CA GLY A 27 0.07 11.66 -5.68
C GLY A 27 -1.20 11.29 -6.44
N LYS A 28 -1.39 10.01 -6.78
CA LYS A 28 -2.53 9.53 -7.56
C LYS A 28 -3.48 8.71 -6.67
N PRO A 29 -4.80 8.96 -6.73
CA PRO A 29 -5.76 8.09 -6.06
C PRO A 29 -5.94 6.77 -6.85
N TYR A 30 -6.35 5.73 -6.13
CA TYR A 30 -6.58 4.39 -6.65
C TYR A 30 -8.05 3.99 -6.45
N SER A 31 -8.58 3.15 -7.32
CA SER A 31 -9.97 2.68 -7.25
C SER A 31 -10.03 1.28 -6.65
N PHE A 32 -10.93 1.09 -5.68
CA PHE A 32 -11.21 -0.18 -5.02
C PHE A 32 -12.70 -0.51 -5.11
N GLY A 33 -13.03 -1.79 -5.05
CA GLY A 33 -14.40 -2.28 -5.16
C GLY A 33 -15.09 -2.32 -3.81
N ALA A 34 -16.41 -2.15 -3.78
CA ALA A 34 -17.24 -2.34 -2.60
C ALA A 34 -18.56 -3.03 -2.96
N TYR A 35 -19.11 -3.78 -2.02
CA TYR A 35 -20.41 -4.44 -2.16
C TYR A 35 -21.60 -3.56 -1.73
N ASP A 36 -21.32 -2.52 -0.95
CA ASP A 36 -22.27 -1.50 -0.51
C ASP A 36 -21.77 -0.09 -0.89
N ASP A 37 -22.66 0.89 -0.78
CA ASP A 37 -22.43 2.30 -1.07
C ASP A 37 -22.16 3.16 0.17
N ASP A 38 -21.99 2.54 1.35
CA ASP A 38 -21.76 3.26 2.60
C ASP A 38 -20.30 3.69 2.71
N TYR A 39 -19.77 4.41 1.71
CA TYR A 39 -18.46 5.04 1.75
C TYR A 39 -18.59 6.48 1.27
N HIS A 40 -18.26 7.41 2.15
CA HIS A 40 -18.42 8.84 1.89
C HIS A 40 -17.06 9.52 1.83
N LYS A 41 -17.01 10.65 1.13
CA LYS A 41 -15.81 11.48 1.10
C LYS A 41 -15.33 11.83 2.52
N GLY A 42 -14.04 11.59 2.78
CA GLY A 42 -13.40 11.82 4.07
C GLY A 42 -13.41 10.61 5.01
N ASP A 43 -14.13 9.53 4.65
CA ASP A 43 -14.04 8.28 5.39
C ASP A 43 -12.62 7.70 5.28
N TRP A 44 -12.13 7.18 6.38
CA TRP A 44 -10.89 6.39 6.40
C TRP A 44 -11.24 4.92 6.27
N VAL A 45 -10.51 4.22 5.41
CA VAL A 45 -10.77 2.83 5.07
C VAL A 45 -9.48 2.03 5.04
N VAL A 46 -9.61 0.73 5.28
CA VAL A 46 -8.53 -0.25 5.18
C VAL A 46 -8.74 -1.09 3.93
N VAL A 47 -7.67 -1.28 3.16
CA VAL A 47 -7.67 -2.06 1.92
C VAL A 47 -6.49 -3.02 1.88
N GLU A 48 -6.61 -4.09 1.08
CA GLU A 48 -5.50 -5.01 0.82
C GLU A 48 -4.83 -4.63 -0.50
N THR A 49 -3.54 -4.28 -0.45
CA THR A 49 -2.70 -4.05 -1.62
C THR A 49 -1.75 -5.22 -1.83
N GLN A 50 -0.91 -5.17 -2.86
CA GLN A 50 0.16 -6.16 -3.03
C GLN A 50 1.22 -6.08 -1.91
N GLN A 51 1.32 -4.93 -1.23
CA GLN A 51 2.30 -4.70 -0.17
C GLN A 51 1.77 -5.21 1.18
N GLY A 52 0.45 -5.13 1.39
CA GLY A 52 -0.26 -5.67 2.54
C GLY A 52 -1.48 -4.81 2.87
N GLN A 53 -1.87 -4.78 4.14
CA GLN A 53 -2.92 -3.88 4.60
C GLN A 53 -2.45 -2.44 4.63
N GLU A 54 -3.21 -1.57 3.99
CA GLU A 54 -2.95 -0.14 3.94
C GLU A 54 -4.21 0.64 4.29
N MET A 55 -4.00 1.87 4.77
CA MET A 55 -5.07 2.77 5.16
C MET A 55 -5.04 4.02 4.30
N GLY A 56 -6.21 4.43 3.81
CA GLY A 56 -6.35 5.59 2.95
C GLY A 56 -7.66 6.33 3.20
N GLU A 57 -7.75 7.52 2.61
CA GLU A 57 -8.90 8.41 2.73
C GLU A 57 -9.73 8.37 1.44
N VAL A 58 -11.03 8.18 1.60
CA VAL A 58 -12.02 8.20 0.51
C VAL A 58 -12.14 9.61 -0.06
N GLN A 59 -11.95 9.76 -1.36
CA GLN A 59 -11.90 11.05 -2.06
C GLN A 59 -13.27 11.53 -2.57
N SER A 60 -14.21 10.60 -2.73
CA SER A 60 -15.58 10.84 -3.19
C SER A 60 -16.49 9.73 -2.66
N ASP A 61 -17.78 10.01 -2.58
CA ASP A 61 -18.78 8.99 -2.25
C ASP A 61 -18.72 7.82 -3.24
N ALA A 62 -19.10 6.63 -2.77
CA ALA A 62 -19.12 5.41 -3.58
C ALA A 62 -19.95 5.62 -4.86
N MET A 63 -19.40 5.23 -6.00
CA MET A 63 -20.05 5.35 -7.30
C MET A 63 -20.41 3.98 -7.83
N LYS A 64 -21.57 3.84 -8.48
CA LYS A 64 -21.91 2.58 -9.17
C LYS A 64 -20.88 2.30 -10.26
N THR A 65 -20.30 1.12 -10.25
CA THR A 65 -19.23 0.74 -11.20
C THR A 65 -19.69 0.86 -12.65
N GLU A 66 -20.98 0.61 -12.93
CA GLU A 66 -21.60 0.77 -14.25
C GLU A 66 -21.52 2.21 -14.81
N LEU A 67 -21.41 3.21 -13.94
CA LEU A 67 -21.31 4.62 -14.33
C LEU A 67 -19.86 5.08 -14.53
N VAL A 68 -18.90 4.24 -14.17
CA VAL A 68 -17.48 4.58 -14.12
C VAL A 68 -16.75 3.79 -15.22
N CYS A 69 -16.42 4.45 -16.34
CA CYS A 69 -15.60 3.88 -17.42
C CYS A 69 -14.11 3.75 -17.06
N VAL A 70 -13.81 3.33 -15.83
CA VAL A 70 -12.44 3.10 -15.34
C VAL A 70 -12.25 1.61 -15.19
N HIS A 71 -11.03 1.12 -15.41
CA HIS A 71 -10.63 -0.26 -15.15
C HIS A 71 -11.35 -0.81 -13.91
N MET A 72 -12.12 -1.88 -14.12
CA MET A 72 -12.92 -2.52 -13.08
C MET A 72 -12.04 -2.77 -11.85
N PRO A 73 -12.48 -2.38 -10.65
CA PRO A 73 -11.67 -2.56 -9.46
C PRO A 73 -11.54 -4.05 -9.16
N ASN A 74 -10.31 -4.56 -9.06
CA ASN A 74 -10.07 -5.98 -8.81
C ASN A 74 -9.92 -6.30 -7.30
N LYS A 75 -9.68 -5.29 -6.47
CA LYS A 75 -9.48 -5.45 -5.01
C LYS A 75 -10.55 -4.72 -4.23
N PRO A 76 -11.11 -5.34 -3.17
CA PRO A 76 -12.16 -4.73 -2.38
C PRO A 76 -11.60 -3.77 -1.32
N VAL A 77 -12.44 -2.85 -0.88
CA VAL A 77 -12.30 -2.23 0.44
C VAL A 77 -12.60 -3.30 1.50
N LEU A 78 -11.70 -3.48 2.47
CA LEU A 78 -11.89 -4.49 3.51
C LEU A 78 -12.90 -4.03 4.55
N ARG A 79 -12.80 -2.76 4.97
CA ARG A 79 -13.65 -2.15 5.99
C ARG A 79 -13.35 -0.66 6.17
N LYS A 80 -14.27 0.06 6.82
CA LYS A 80 -13.98 1.35 7.44
C LYS A 80 -12.93 1.22 8.53
N ALA A 81 -12.10 2.24 8.65
CA ALA A 81 -11.07 2.33 9.68
C ALA A 81 -11.73 2.47 11.05
N THR A 82 -11.28 1.66 11.99
CA THR A 82 -11.64 1.76 13.40
C THR A 82 -10.70 2.72 14.11
N ARG A 83 -11.05 3.11 15.34
CA ARG A 83 -10.16 3.91 16.18
C ARG A 83 -8.78 3.26 16.38
N ARG A 84 -8.75 1.94 16.53
CA ARG A 84 -7.51 1.19 16.68
C ARG A 84 -6.63 1.32 15.43
N ASP A 85 -7.21 1.26 14.24
CA ASP A 85 -6.43 1.42 12.99
C ASP A 85 -5.86 2.83 12.88
N MET A 86 -6.63 3.84 13.27
CA MET A 86 -6.13 5.20 13.31
C MET A 86 -4.96 5.32 14.28
N ASP A 87 -5.08 4.75 15.48
CA ASP A 87 -3.99 4.76 16.47
C ASP A 87 -2.74 4.02 15.95
N ASP A 88 -2.92 2.84 15.36
CA ASP A 88 -1.86 2.04 14.75
C ASP A 88 -1.19 2.80 13.59
N TYR A 89 -1.98 3.44 12.73
CA TYR A 89 -1.49 4.26 11.61
C TYR A 89 -0.62 5.43 12.08
N HIS A 90 -1.06 6.18 13.10
CA HIS A 90 -0.26 7.28 13.67
C HIS A 90 1.01 6.76 14.35
N SER A 91 0.91 5.63 15.06
CA SER A 91 2.07 4.98 15.68
C SER A 91 3.08 4.53 14.61
N ASN A 92 2.59 4.01 13.48
CA ASN A 92 3.41 3.61 12.33
C ASN A 92 4.15 4.82 11.77
N MET A 93 3.49 5.97 11.58
CA MET A 93 4.16 7.20 11.11
C MET A 93 5.37 7.60 11.95
N VAL A 94 5.29 7.42 13.27
CA VAL A 94 6.41 7.72 14.18
C VAL A 94 7.50 6.67 14.03
N ALA A 95 7.13 5.39 13.98
CA ALA A 95 8.06 4.29 13.80
C ALA A 95 8.80 4.36 12.45
N GLU A 96 8.13 4.74 11.37
CA GLU A 96 8.68 4.93 10.03
C GLU A 96 9.83 5.94 10.01
N LYS A 97 9.65 7.10 10.65
CA LYS A 97 10.69 8.12 10.75
C LYS A 97 11.94 7.59 11.46
N ARG A 98 11.73 6.80 12.51
CA ARG A 98 12.83 6.16 13.25
C ARG A 98 13.52 5.08 12.41
N ALA A 99 12.75 4.22 11.75
CA ALA A 99 13.26 3.18 10.87
C ALA A 99 14.06 3.77 9.70
N PHE A 100 13.57 4.85 9.09
CA PHE A 100 14.28 5.59 8.06
C PHE A 100 15.64 6.08 8.56
N ALA A 101 15.67 6.76 9.71
CA ALA A 101 16.92 7.29 10.27
C ALA A 101 17.95 6.18 10.53
N ILE A 102 17.52 5.10 11.20
CA ILE A 102 18.38 3.95 11.50
C ILE A 102 18.91 3.32 10.21
N CYS A 103 18.05 3.04 9.23
CA CYS A 103 18.45 2.42 7.97
C CYS A 103 19.42 3.32 7.19
N ASN A 104 19.13 4.62 7.13
CA ASN A 104 19.97 5.61 6.45
C ASN A 104 21.35 5.77 7.11
N ASP A 105 21.44 5.67 8.44
CA ASP A 105 22.73 5.70 9.14
C ASP A 105 23.53 4.42 8.87
N ASN A 106 22.90 3.24 8.89
CA ASN A 106 23.57 1.99 8.53
C ASN A 106 24.04 1.97 7.06
N ILE A 107 23.26 2.52 6.13
CA ILE A 107 23.67 2.69 4.72
C ILE A 107 24.97 3.50 4.63
N ARG A 108 25.08 4.59 5.39
CA ARG A 108 26.28 5.44 5.45
C ARG A 108 27.46 4.72 6.09
N GLU A 109 27.26 4.04 7.21
CA GLU A 109 28.32 3.29 7.90
C GLU A 109 28.89 2.14 7.06
N LEU A 110 28.02 1.46 6.31
CA LEU A 110 28.41 0.37 5.41
C LEU A 110 28.94 0.86 4.05
N GLY A 111 28.88 2.17 3.77
CA GLY A 111 29.34 2.75 2.50
C GLY A 111 28.56 2.23 1.29
N LEU A 112 27.27 1.92 1.45
CA LEU A 112 26.44 1.39 0.37
C LEU A 112 26.08 2.51 -0.62
N ASP A 113 26.34 2.28 -1.91
CA ASP A 113 26.04 3.24 -2.99
C ASP A 113 24.55 3.25 -3.34
N MET A 114 23.73 3.77 -2.43
CA MET A 114 22.29 3.94 -2.60
C MET A 114 21.76 5.13 -1.81
N ARG A 115 20.61 5.63 -2.24
CA ARG A 115 19.86 6.67 -1.52
C ARG A 115 18.49 6.13 -1.09
N LEU A 116 18.27 6.11 0.21
CA LEU A 116 16.96 5.77 0.79
C LEU A 116 15.95 6.88 0.46
N LEU A 117 14.80 6.49 -0.09
CA LEU A 117 13.70 7.38 -0.48
C LEU A 117 12.60 7.40 0.58
N SER A 118 12.23 6.24 1.12
CA SER A 118 11.20 6.13 2.16
C SER A 118 11.35 4.86 3.01
N ALA A 119 10.73 4.90 4.19
CA ALA A 119 10.44 3.73 5.01
C ALA A 119 8.96 3.79 5.39
N SER A 120 8.21 2.72 5.15
CA SER A 120 6.79 2.61 5.51
C SER A 120 6.51 1.29 6.22
N TYR A 121 5.54 1.27 7.14
CA TYR A 121 5.01 0.03 7.70
C TYR A 121 3.66 -0.29 7.06
N THR A 122 3.37 -1.57 6.85
CA THR A 122 1.98 -2.00 6.65
C THR A 122 1.17 -1.67 7.90
N LEU A 123 -0.15 -1.48 7.76
CA LEU A 123 -1.02 -1.07 8.87
C LEU A 123 -0.87 -2.00 10.09
N ASP A 124 -0.85 -3.30 9.84
CA ASP A 124 -0.70 -4.38 10.83
C ASP A 124 0.74 -4.58 11.35
N ARG A 125 1.72 -3.81 10.87
CA ARG A 125 3.16 -3.96 11.14
C ARG A 125 3.76 -5.31 10.78
N SER A 126 3.11 -6.12 9.96
CA SER A 126 3.69 -7.39 9.50
C SER A 126 4.93 -7.18 8.63
N LYS A 127 5.04 -6.03 7.95
CA LYS A 127 6.19 -5.68 7.10
C LYS A 127 6.62 -4.23 7.31
N VAL A 128 7.91 -4.01 7.07
CA VAL A 128 8.51 -2.69 6.83
C VAL A 128 9.04 -2.66 5.41
N LEU A 129 8.70 -1.62 4.66
CA LEU A 129 9.13 -1.41 3.29
C LEU A 129 10.13 -0.26 3.25
N PHE A 130 11.31 -0.53 2.69
CA PHE A 130 12.33 0.46 2.41
C PHE A 130 12.42 0.64 0.90
N VAL A 131 12.13 1.85 0.42
CA VAL A 131 12.29 2.20 -0.99
C VAL A 131 13.58 2.98 -1.15
N TYR A 132 14.44 2.57 -2.06
CA TYR A 132 15.71 3.23 -2.35
C TYR A 132 15.96 3.31 -3.87
N VAL A 133 16.88 4.18 -4.25
CA VAL A 133 17.43 4.26 -5.61
C VAL A 133 18.93 4.02 -5.56
N ALA A 134 19.46 3.36 -6.59
CA ALA A 134 20.88 3.12 -6.77
C ALA A 134 21.21 3.08 -8.26
N ASP A 135 22.38 3.58 -8.64
CA ASP A 135 22.81 3.58 -10.05
C ASP A 135 23.24 2.18 -10.52
N GLN A 136 23.74 1.37 -9.59
CA GLN A 136 24.12 -0.02 -9.82
C GLN A 136 23.49 -0.96 -8.78
N ARG A 137 23.61 -2.27 -9.02
CA ARG A 137 23.12 -3.27 -8.07
C ARG A 137 23.93 -3.19 -6.76
N VAL A 138 23.23 -2.88 -5.68
CA VAL A 138 23.81 -2.84 -4.33
C VAL A 138 23.61 -4.18 -3.61
N ASP A 139 24.65 -4.63 -2.90
CA ASP A 139 24.56 -5.77 -2.00
C ASP A 139 24.22 -5.31 -0.57
N PHE A 140 22.97 -5.46 -0.18
CA PHE A 140 22.44 -4.99 1.10
C PHE A 140 22.37 -6.10 2.17
N ARG A 141 23.00 -7.26 1.96
CA ARG A 141 22.91 -8.38 2.92
C ARG A 141 23.47 -8.03 4.30
N GLU A 142 24.52 -7.22 4.38
CA GLU A 142 25.05 -6.73 5.65
C GLU A 142 24.11 -5.75 6.35
N LEU A 143 23.34 -4.96 5.58
CA LEU A 143 22.33 -4.06 6.13
C LEU A 143 21.21 -4.83 6.85
N LEU A 144 20.83 -6.01 6.36
CA LEU A 144 19.79 -6.86 6.98
C LEU A 144 20.22 -7.53 8.29
N LYS A 145 21.52 -7.56 8.60
CA LYS A 145 22.05 -8.17 9.84
C LYS A 145 22.11 -7.16 11.01
N ARG A 146 21.91 -5.88 10.73
CA ARG A 146 21.93 -4.79 11.71
C ARG A 146 20.56 -4.64 12.36
#